data_AF-A0A0E4H251-F1
#
_entry.id   AF-A0A0E4H251-F1
#
_cell.length_a   1.000
_cell.length_b   1.000
_cell.length_c   1.000
_cell.angle_alpha   90.00
_cell.angle_beta   90.00
_cell.angle_gamma   90.00
#
_symmetry.space_group_name_H-M   'P 1'
#
loop_
_entity.id
_entity.type
_entity.pdbx_description
1 polymer ?
#
loop_
_entity_poly.entity_id
_entity_poly.type
_entity_poly.pdbx_seq_one_letter_code
_entity_poly.pdbx_strand_id
1 'polypeptide(L)'
;MADILAADVSIEDLRPGANAGIRRGRKNSIDDMRAAVEVGFTHITSKVVATRGNDIALMLVHASGSGAQEPDAFQLDIYHVVEADSDGRTKAVAVFDIDAVGAAFAELDSRYLAGEAAAHPHTWSAITDAYGALNRGDIPPRTVDFADIDHRSGATMAPGDLIDYLRVAFDETENNSLRIVAVHRLTDQGAVVTHVAKGTTPEGLDVEWRVTNVITIDGNLLNRVEMFDESDVDAALARFEELAR
;
A
#
# COMPACT_ATOMS: atom_id res chain seq x y z
N MET A 1 21.52 13.99 2.84
CA MET A 1 20.93 13.93 1.47
C MET A 1 21.80 13.10 0.53
N ALA A 2 23.06 13.48 0.28
CA ALA A 2 23.93 12.68 -0.60
C ALA A 2 24.12 11.22 -0.13
N ASP A 3 24.07 10.99 1.19
CA ASP A 3 24.19 9.65 1.78
C ASP A 3 22.88 8.84 1.76
N ILE A 4 21.75 9.48 1.44
CA ILE A 4 20.41 8.86 1.39
C ILE A 4 20.11 8.33 -0.03
N LEU A 5 20.72 8.90 -1.07
CA LEU A 5 20.54 8.47 -2.46
C LEU A 5 21.64 7.49 -2.88
N ALA A 6 21.29 6.39 -3.53
CA ALA A 6 22.26 5.55 -4.22
C ALA A 6 23.01 6.35 -5.29
N ALA A 7 24.22 5.93 -5.65
CA ALA A 7 25.02 6.65 -6.66
C ALA A 7 24.34 6.65 -8.03
N ASP A 8 23.69 5.54 -8.36
CA ASP A 8 23.00 5.23 -9.61
C ASP A 8 21.47 5.40 -9.53
N VAL A 9 20.98 6.14 -8.52
CA VAL A 9 19.55 6.38 -8.30
C VAL A 9 18.82 6.76 -9.59
N SER A 10 17.64 6.17 -9.81
CA SER A 10 16.77 6.51 -10.93
C SER A 10 15.46 7.11 -10.47
N ILE A 11 15.10 8.27 -11.01
CA ILE A 11 13.81 8.92 -10.77
C ILE A 11 13.04 8.93 -12.09
N GLU A 12 11.81 8.44 -12.06
CA GLU A 12 10.88 8.49 -13.17
C GLU A 12 9.66 9.30 -12.74
N ASP A 13 9.42 10.42 -13.41
CA ASP A 13 8.22 11.22 -13.18
C ASP A 13 7.13 10.77 -14.15
N LEU A 14 6.10 10.09 -13.63
CA LEU A 14 5.00 9.55 -14.42
C LEU A 14 3.80 10.50 -14.47
N ARG A 15 3.92 11.70 -13.90
CA ARG A 15 2.87 12.72 -13.93
C ARG A 15 2.70 13.29 -15.34
N PRO A 16 1.46 13.40 -15.87
CA PRO A 16 1.21 14.06 -17.13
C PRO A 16 1.77 15.48 -17.15
N GLY A 17 2.60 15.81 -18.15
CA GLY A 17 3.18 17.15 -18.31
C GLY A 17 4.51 17.40 -17.57
N ALA A 18 4.87 16.57 -16.58
CA ALA A 18 6.19 16.59 -15.95
C ALA A 18 7.09 15.41 -16.38
N ASN A 19 6.53 14.44 -17.10
CA ASN A 19 7.26 13.28 -17.60
C ASN A 19 8.41 13.66 -18.55
N ALA A 20 9.62 13.61 -18.01
CA ALA A 20 10.87 13.82 -18.74
C ALA A 20 11.62 12.48 -19.00
N GLY A 21 10.95 11.35 -18.82
CA GLY A 21 11.56 10.02 -18.84
C GLY A 21 12.41 9.71 -17.60
N ILE A 22 13.14 8.59 -17.64
CA ILE A 22 13.96 8.12 -16.51
C ILE A 22 15.23 8.98 -16.40
N ARG A 23 15.39 9.67 -15.26
CA ARG A 23 16.58 10.44 -14.91
C ARG A 23 17.46 9.65 -13.96
N ARG A 24 18.73 9.49 -14.31
CA ARG A 24 19.68 8.66 -13.55
C ARG A 24 20.79 9.48 -12.91
N GLY A 25 21.25 9.03 -11.74
CA GLY A 25 22.44 9.49 -11.06
C GLY A 25 22.16 10.55 -10.00
N ARG A 26 22.82 10.37 -8.85
CA ARG A 26 22.66 11.22 -7.64
C ARG A 26 22.77 12.72 -7.92
N LYS A 27 23.70 13.13 -8.79
CA LYS A 27 23.89 14.54 -9.13
C LYS A 27 22.63 15.14 -9.78
N ASN A 28 22.05 14.44 -10.75
CA ASN A 28 20.87 14.92 -11.46
C ASN A 28 19.68 15.07 -10.50
N SER A 29 19.48 14.11 -9.58
CA SER A 29 18.45 14.20 -8.55
C SER A 29 18.65 15.38 -7.59
N ILE A 30 19.90 15.68 -7.20
CA ILE A 30 20.21 16.84 -6.37
C ILE A 30 19.96 18.15 -7.14
N ASP A 31 20.32 18.19 -8.42
CA ASP A 31 20.12 19.37 -9.26
C ASP A 31 18.62 19.64 -9.51
N ASP A 32 17.80 18.59 -9.67
CA ASP A 32 16.33 18.72 -9.77
C ASP A 32 15.70 19.25 -8.48
N MET A 33 16.14 18.74 -7.33
CA MET A 33 15.68 19.24 -6.04
C MET A 33 16.10 20.70 -5.81
N ARG A 34 17.30 21.11 -6.26
CA ARG A 34 17.72 22.51 -6.22
C ARG A 34 16.83 23.39 -7.12
N ALA A 35 16.52 22.93 -8.32
CA ALA A 35 15.61 23.64 -9.22
C ALA A 35 14.22 23.81 -8.58
N ALA A 36 13.70 22.79 -7.88
CA ALA A 36 12.44 22.87 -7.14
C ALA A 36 12.48 23.97 -6.05
N VAL A 37 13.60 24.09 -5.34
CA VAL A 37 13.81 25.17 -4.35
C VAL A 37 13.89 26.54 -5.02
N GLU A 38 14.59 26.66 -6.16
CA GLU A 38 14.72 27.92 -6.91
C GLU A 38 13.37 28.43 -7.44
N VAL A 39 12.45 27.53 -7.82
CA VAL A 39 11.08 27.90 -8.23
C VAL A 39 10.13 28.10 -7.05
N GLY A 40 10.61 27.93 -5.82
CA GLY A 40 9.92 28.38 -4.61
C GLY A 40 9.48 27.28 -3.65
N PHE A 41 9.62 25.98 -3.96
CA PHE A 41 9.29 24.89 -3.03
C PHE A 41 10.36 24.79 -1.93
N THR A 42 10.08 25.39 -0.78
CA THR A 42 11.05 25.53 0.32
C THR A 42 10.72 24.67 1.52
N HIS A 43 9.53 24.05 1.55
CA HIS A 43 9.11 23.13 2.59
C HIS A 43 8.67 21.80 1.96
N ILE A 44 9.16 20.68 2.49
CA ILE A 44 8.77 19.33 2.05
C ILE A 44 8.54 18.47 3.28
N THR A 45 7.38 17.85 3.36
CA THR A 45 7.08 16.79 4.33
C THR A 45 6.71 15.52 3.58
N SER A 46 6.93 14.37 4.22
CA SER A 46 6.54 13.08 3.65
C SER A 46 5.98 12.17 4.73
N LYS A 47 5.04 11.32 4.33
CA LYS A 47 4.41 10.32 5.18
C LYS A 47 4.38 8.98 4.45
N VAL A 48 4.75 7.90 5.13
CA VAL A 48 4.58 6.54 4.61
C VAL A 48 3.09 6.21 4.55
N VAL A 49 2.64 5.80 3.38
CA VAL A 49 1.25 5.40 3.10
C VAL A 49 1.12 3.89 3.07
N ALA A 50 2.08 3.21 2.43
CA ALA A 50 2.13 1.76 2.38
C ALA A 50 3.56 1.24 2.26
N THR A 51 3.80 0.02 2.72
CA THR A 51 5.06 -0.72 2.55
C THR A 51 4.83 -2.08 1.90
N ARG A 52 5.87 -2.58 1.25
CA ARG A 52 5.98 -3.94 0.74
C ARG A 52 7.35 -4.47 1.15
N GLY A 53 7.37 -5.50 1.99
CA GLY A 53 8.61 -6.03 2.52
C GLY A 53 9.44 -4.96 3.24
N ASN A 54 10.75 -5.02 3.06
CA ASN A 54 11.69 -4.14 3.75
C ASN A 54 12.14 -2.96 2.88
N ASP A 55 12.09 -3.10 1.55
CA ASP A 55 12.83 -2.21 0.67
C ASP A 55 11.95 -1.23 -0.12
N ILE A 56 10.63 -1.41 -0.12
CA ILE A 56 9.73 -0.63 -0.98
C ILE A 56 8.63 0.05 -0.17
N ALA A 57 8.47 1.35 -0.37
CA ALA A 57 7.45 2.16 0.28
C ALA A 57 6.75 3.11 -0.71
N LEU A 58 5.44 3.25 -0.52
CA LEU A 58 4.66 4.34 -1.09
C LEU A 58 4.59 5.47 -0.07
N MET A 59 5.04 6.66 -0.46
CA MET A 59 5.02 7.87 0.37
C MET A 59 4.12 8.92 -0.25
N LEU A 60 3.34 9.60 0.59
CA LEU A 60 2.70 10.87 0.25
C LEU A 60 3.69 11.98 0.57
N VAL A 61 4.02 12.80 -0.43
CA VAL A 61 4.92 13.95 -0.30
C VAL A 61 4.10 15.21 -0.48
N HIS A 62 4.19 16.10 0.51
CA HIS A 62 3.63 17.45 0.46
C HIS A 62 4.78 18.44 0.31
N ALA A 63 4.80 19.18 -0.79
CA ALA A 63 5.76 20.25 -1.04
C ALA A 63 5.04 21.59 -1.08
N SER A 64 5.59 22.60 -0.40
CA SER A 64 5.01 23.93 -0.37
C SER A 64 6.05 25.06 -0.41
N GLY A 65 5.60 26.23 -0.84
CA GLY A 65 6.40 27.43 -0.94
C GLY A 65 6.60 28.17 0.38
N SER A 66 7.42 29.22 0.35
CA SER A 66 7.55 30.13 1.49
C SER A 66 6.22 30.80 1.77
N GLY A 67 5.78 30.83 3.02
CA GLY A 67 4.46 31.36 3.38
C GLY A 67 3.33 30.33 3.22
N ALA A 68 3.59 29.03 3.42
CA ALA A 68 2.60 27.94 3.29
C ALA A 68 1.25 28.10 4.05
N GLN A 69 1.13 29.10 4.94
CA GLN A 69 -0.13 29.48 5.60
C GLN A 69 -0.96 30.49 4.78
N GLU A 70 -0.42 31.02 3.68
CA GLU A 70 -1.08 31.95 2.78
C GLU A 70 -1.87 31.18 1.71
N PRO A 71 -3.08 31.64 1.33
CA PRO A 71 -3.94 30.96 0.36
C PRO A 71 -3.32 30.77 -1.03
N ASP A 72 -2.40 31.65 -1.41
CA ASP A 72 -1.77 31.68 -2.74
C ASP A 72 -0.39 31.01 -2.75
N ALA A 73 0.03 30.39 -1.64
CA ALA A 73 1.30 29.69 -1.58
C ALA A 73 1.28 28.47 -2.51
N PHE A 74 2.36 28.27 -3.26
CA PHE A 74 2.52 27.06 -4.08
C PHE A 74 2.43 25.82 -3.20
N GLN A 75 1.57 24.87 -3.58
CA GLN A 75 1.43 23.58 -2.93
C GLN A 75 1.37 22.47 -3.98
N LEU A 76 1.97 21.34 -3.65
CA LEU A 76 2.02 20.16 -4.49
C LEU A 76 1.97 18.92 -3.61
N ASP A 77 0.93 18.12 -3.81
CA ASP A 77 0.82 16.78 -3.24
C ASP A 77 1.08 15.75 -4.33
N ILE A 78 1.99 14.82 -4.07
CA ILE A 78 2.39 13.75 -5.00
C ILE A 78 2.67 12.46 -4.25
N TYR A 79 2.53 11.34 -4.95
CA TYR A 79 2.94 10.04 -4.44
C TYR A 79 4.31 9.66 -4.99
N HIS A 80 5.17 9.16 -4.11
CA HIS A 80 6.45 8.56 -4.46
C HIS A 80 6.43 7.07 -4.14
N VAL A 81 6.65 6.21 -5.13
CA VAL A 81 7.04 4.81 -4.90
C VAL A 81 8.56 4.77 -4.83
N VAL A 82 9.08 4.54 -3.63
CA VAL A 82 10.51 4.53 -3.32
C VAL A 82 10.97 3.09 -3.12
N GLU A 83 12.06 2.73 -3.77
CA GLU A 83 12.80 1.49 -3.57
C GLU A 83 14.18 1.81 -3.00
N ALA A 84 14.57 1.12 -1.93
CA ALA A 84 15.89 1.18 -1.33
C ALA A 84 16.82 0.09 -1.89
N ASP A 85 18.13 0.37 -1.87
CA ASP A 85 19.17 -0.65 -2.03
C ASP A 85 19.45 -1.36 -0.70
N SER A 86 20.34 -2.37 -0.74
CA SER A 86 20.74 -3.14 0.44
C SER A 86 21.44 -2.34 1.53
N ASP A 87 21.93 -1.13 1.22
CA ASP A 87 22.51 -0.20 2.20
C ASP A 87 21.45 0.74 2.81
N GLY A 88 20.16 0.57 2.45
CA GLY A 88 19.05 1.42 2.87
C GLY A 88 19.01 2.77 2.15
N ARG A 89 19.72 2.93 1.02
CA ARG A 89 19.70 4.17 0.23
C ARG A 89 18.65 4.09 -0.86
N THR A 90 17.99 5.21 -1.17
CA THR A 90 17.03 5.29 -2.28
C THR A 90 17.72 4.99 -3.62
N LYS A 91 17.32 3.89 -4.23
CA LYS A 91 17.79 3.39 -5.52
C LYS A 91 16.84 3.77 -6.66
N ALA A 92 15.54 3.77 -6.41
CA ALA A 92 14.58 4.17 -7.43
C ALA A 92 13.39 4.93 -6.84
N VAL A 93 12.86 5.88 -7.61
CA VAL A 93 11.64 6.63 -7.29
C VAL A 93 10.76 6.69 -8.53
N ALA A 94 9.49 6.32 -8.42
CA ALA A 94 8.46 6.71 -9.39
C ALA A 94 7.53 7.75 -8.75
N VAL A 95 7.23 8.82 -9.49
CA VAL A 95 6.41 9.94 -9.03
C VAL A 95 5.06 9.92 -9.74
N PHE A 96 3.98 10.05 -8.97
CA PHE A 96 2.60 10.06 -9.44
C PHE A 96 1.85 11.26 -8.87
N ASP A 97 0.82 11.71 -9.59
CA ASP A 97 -0.09 12.75 -9.10
C ASP A 97 -0.96 12.23 -7.95
N ILE A 98 -1.49 13.15 -7.14
CA ILE A 98 -2.33 12.84 -5.98
C ILE A 98 -3.63 12.11 -6.35
N ASP A 99 -4.15 12.34 -7.55
CA ASP A 99 -5.34 11.66 -8.09
C ASP A 99 -5.02 10.28 -8.70
N ALA A 100 -3.76 10.02 -9.05
CA ALA A 100 -3.28 8.77 -9.63
C ALA A 100 -2.93 7.69 -8.58
N VAL A 101 -3.58 7.71 -7.42
CA VAL A 101 -3.25 6.82 -6.30
C VAL A 101 -3.36 5.32 -6.65
N GLY A 102 -4.32 4.93 -7.50
CA GLY A 102 -4.44 3.54 -7.96
C GLY A 102 -3.22 3.08 -8.76
N ALA A 103 -2.67 3.95 -9.61
CA ALA A 103 -1.46 3.67 -10.38
C ALA A 103 -0.22 3.58 -9.47
N ALA A 104 -0.14 4.42 -8.42
CA ALA A 104 0.94 4.36 -7.45
C ALA A 104 0.96 3.04 -6.66
N PHE A 105 -0.21 2.51 -6.28
CA PHE A 105 -0.32 1.17 -5.67
C PHE A 105 0.03 0.05 -6.66
N ALA A 106 -0.39 0.16 -7.93
CA ALA A 106 -0.04 -0.83 -8.94
C ALA A 106 1.48 -0.90 -9.20
N GLU A 107 2.15 0.25 -9.24
CA GLU A 107 3.62 0.31 -9.34
C GLU A 107 4.31 -0.26 -8.09
N LEU A 108 3.78 0.04 -6.90
CA LEU A 108 4.25 -0.53 -5.64
C LEU A 108 4.19 -2.07 -5.66
N ASP A 109 3.06 -2.64 -6.09
CA ASP A 109 2.85 -4.08 -6.15
C ASP A 109 3.71 -4.74 -7.25
N SER A 110 3.89 -4.05 -8.39
CA SER A 110 4.76 -4.49 -9.50
C SER A 110 6.22 -4.62 -9.07
N ARG A 111 6.76 -3.61 -8.38
CA ARG A 111 8.15 -3.66 -7.86
C ARG A 111 8.33 -4.73 -6.80
N TYR A 112 7.34 -4.90 -5.92
CA TYR A 112 7.39 -5.96 -4.92
C TYR A 112 7.41 -7.35 -5.57
N LEU A 113 6.57 -7.58 -6.57
CA LEU A 113 6.52 -8.83 -7.33
C LEU A 113 7.82 -9.11 -8.10
N ALA A 114 8.47 -8.08 -8.63
CA ALA A 114 9.77 -8.21 -9.29
C ALA A 114 10.95 -8.40 -8.32
N GLY A 115 10.78 -8.02 -7.05
CA GLY A 115 11.79 -8.07 -5.99
C GLY A 115 11.48 -9.13 -4.94
N GLU A 116 11.20 -8.70 -3.70
CA GLU A 116 11.05 -9.57 -2.53
C GLU A 116 9.96 -10.65 -2.70
N ALA A 117 8.86 -10.36 -3.41
CA ALA A 117 7.81 -11.34 -3.67
C ALA A 117 8.07 -12.27 -4.88
N ALA A 118 9.20 -12.14 -5.58
CA ALA A 118 9.52 -12.97 -6.73
C ALA A 118 9.62 -14.47 -6.41
N ALA A 119 9.86 -14.82 -5.14
CA ALA A 119 9.85 -16.20 -4.66
C ALA A 119 8.43 -16.78 -4.52
N HIS A 120 7.42 -15.93 -4.33
CA HIS A 120 6.02 -16.31 -4.07
C HIS A 120 5.03 -15.57 -4.99
N PRO A 121 5.28 -15.52 -6.32
CA PRO A 121 4.60 -14.61 -7.22
C PRO A 121 3.12 -14.96 -7.38
N HIS A 122 2.82 -16.25 -7.46
CA HIS A 122 1.46 -16.77 -7.57
C HIS A 122 0.63 -16.40 -6.33
N THR A 123 1.19 -16.58 -5.13
CA THR A 123 0.51 -16.25 -3.88
C THR A 123 0.22 -14.78 -3.76
N TRP A 124 1.21 -13.94 -4.08
CA TRP A 124 1.01 -12.50 -4.06
C TRP A 124 -0.07 -12.07 -5.06
N SER A 125 -0.04 -12.56 -6.30
CA SER A 125 -1.05 -12.26 -7.31
C SER A 125 -2.46 -12.67 -6.86
N ALA A 126 -2.64 -13.88 -6.32
CA ALA A 126 -3.94 -14.34 -5.82
C ALA A 126 -4.50 -13.43 -4.72
N ILE A 127 -3.63 -12.95 -3.80
CA ILE A 127 -4.02 -12.03 -2.74
C ILE A 127 -4.37 -10.65 -3.32
N THR A 128 -3.55 -10.07 -4.19
CA THR A 128 -3.86 -8.77 -4.80
C THR A 128 -5.12 -8.82 -5.65
N ASP A 129 -5.37 -9.92 -6.36
CA ASP A 129 -6.59 -10.13 -7.15
C ASP A 129 -7.82 -10.22 -6.25
N ALA A 130 -7.70 -10.86 -5.08
CA ALA A 130 -8.79 -10.91 -4.11
C ALA A 130 -9.15 -9.51 -3.58
N TYR A 131 -8.16 -8.69 -3.24
CA TYR A 131 -8.39 -7.28 -2.86
C TYR A 131 -8.96 -6.47 -4.04
N GLY A 132 -8.51 -6.73 -5.27
CA GLY A 132 -9.06 -6.12 -6.47
C GLY A 132 -10.54 -6.46 -6.69
N ALA A 133 -10.95 -7.70 -6.39
CA ALA A 133 -12.35 -8.12 -6.42
C ALA A 133 -13.17 -7.38 -5.36
N LEU A 134 -12.69 -7.33 -4.13
CA LEU A 134 -13.37 -6.61 -3.04
C LEU A 134 -13.54 -5.11 -3.35
N ASN A 135 -12.54 -4.46 -3.95
CA ASN A 135 -12.64 -3.06 -4.39
C ASN A 135 -13.69 -2.83 -5.49
N ARG A 136 -14.10 -3.87 -6.23
CA ARG A 136 -15.19 -3.79 -7.21
C ARG A 136 -16.56 -4.12 -6.60
N GLY A 137 -16.61 -4.45 -5.31
CA GLY A 137 -17.80 -4.98 -4.64
C GLY A 137 -18.04 -6.47 -4.90
N ASP A 138 -17.09 -7.17 -5.52
CA ASP A 138 -17.18 -8.60 -5.79
C ASP A 138 -16.67 -9.41 -4.59
N ILE A 139 -17.23 -10.61 -4.40
CA ILE A 139 -16.67 -11.57 -3.43
C ILE A 139 -15.57 -12.41 -4.12
N PRO A 140 -14.34 -12.45 -3.59
CA PRO A 140 -13.24 -13.17 -4.21
C PRO A 140 -13.50 -14.71 -4.23
N PRO A 141 -12.92 -15.41 -5.22
CA PRO A 141 -12.96 -16.88 -5.28
C PRO A 141 -12.39 -17.51 -4.01
N ARG A 142 -13.07 -18.54 -3.51
CA ARG A 142 -12.71 -19.24 -2.28
C ARG A 142 -13.01 -20.74 -2.37
N THR A 143 -12.34 -21.54 -1.57
CA THR A 143 -12.59 -22.98 -1.48
C THR A 143 -13.94 -23.27 -0.82
N VAL A 144 -14.43 -24.50 -0.97
CA VAL A 144 -15.70 -24.94 -0.35
C VAL A 144 -15.59 -24.99 1.17
N ASP A 145 -14.41 -25.33 1.68
CA ASP A 145 -14.05 -25.42 3.10
C ASP A 145 -13.43 -24.13 3.64
N PHE A 146 -13.69 -22.99 2.99
CA PHE A 146 -13.20 -21.68 3.41
C PHE A 146 -13.52 -21.41 4.88
N ALA A 147 -12.49 -20.98 5.64
CA ALA A 147 -12.61 -20.69 7.06
C ALA A 147 -12.28 -19.24 7.38
N ASP A 148 -13.14 -18.56 8.15
CA ASP A 148 -12.85 -17.23 8.69
C ASP A 148 -13.00 -17.17 10.21
N ILE A 149 -12.14 -16.36 10.84
CA ILE A 149 -12.11 -16.14 12.29
C ILE A 149 -11.79 -14.67 12.57
N ASP A 150 -12.61 -14.02 13.39
CA ASP A 150 -12.34 -12.67 13.88
C ASP A 150 -11.70 -12.72 15.28
N HIS A 151 -10.43 -12.34 15.39
CA HIS A 151 -9.71 -12.23 16.65
C HIS A 151 -9.68 -10.81 17.21
N ARG A 152 -10.29 -9.83 16.52
CA ARG A 152 -10.29 -8.43 16.98
C ARG A 152 -10.98 -8.31 18.33
N SER A 153 -10.45 -7.45 19.19
CA SER A 153 -10.98 -7.20 20.54
C SER A 153 -12.42 -6.66 20.53
N GLY A 154 -12.79 -5.96 19.45
CA GLY A 154 -14.13 -5.47 19.19
C GLY A 154 -14.97 -6.38 18.30
N ALA A 155 -14.64 -7.68 18.17
CA ALA A 155 -15.23 -8.60 17.21
C ALA A 155 -16.77 -8.48 17.15
N THR A 156 -17.25 -8.18 15.95
CA THR A 156 -18.69 -8.10 15.62
C THR A 156 -19.14 -9.27 14.74
N MET A 157 -18.20 -10.14 14.32
CA MET A 157 -18.42 -11.20 13.34
C MET A 157 -18.24 -12.58 13.98
N ALA A 158 -19.21 -13.48 13.79
CA ALA A 158 -19.05 -14.89 14.18
C ALA A 158 -18.23 -15.66 13.13
N PRO A 159 -17.58 -16.78 13.49
CA PRO A 159 -16.84 -17.58 12.53
C PRO A 159 -17.75 -18.08 11.39
N GLY A 160 -17.34 -17.85 10.14
CA GLY A 160 -18.10 -18.19 8.93
C GLY A 160 -18.86 -17.02 8.31
N ASP A 161 -18.93 -15.87 9.00
CA ASP A 161 -19.78 -14.74 8.59
C ASP A 161 -19.04 -13.69 7.75
N LEU A 162 -17.76 -13.89 7.41
CA LEU A 162 -16.98 -12.89 6.66
C LEU A 162 -17.64 -12.39 5.39
N ILE A 163 -18.29 -13.27 4.64
CA ILE A 163 -18.93 -12.89 3.38
C ILE A 163 -20.13 -11.98 3.62
N ASP A 164 -20.93 -12.27 4.65
CA ASP A 164 -22.09 -11.46 4.98
C ASP A 164 -21.67 -10.14 5.65
N TYR A 165 -20.62 -10.16 6.48
CA TYR A 165 -19.98 -8.95 7.00
C TYR A 165 -19.50 -8.01 5.88
N LEU A 166 -18.81 -8.55 4.86
CA LEU A 166 -18.34 -7.77 3.72
C LEU A 166 -19.50 -7.19 2.89
N ARG A 167 -20.57 -7.96 2.67
CA ARG A 167 -21.76 -7.48 1.95
C ARG A 167 -22.43 -6.33 2.67
N VAL A 168 -22.62 -6.45 3.99
CA VAL A 168 -23.18 -5.37 4.81
C VAL A 168 -22.30 -4.13 4.71
N ALA A 169 -20.98 -4.28 4.83
CA ALA A 169 -20.06 -3.15 4.70
C ALA A 169 -20.19 -2.45 3.33
N PHE A 170 -20.32 -3.21 2.24
CA PHE A 170 -20.53 -2.65 0.90
C PHE A 170 -21.90 -1.99 0.71
N ASP A 171 -22.96 -2.49 1.34
CA ASP A 171 -24.30 -1.93 1.25
C ASP A 171 -24.46 -0.64 2.09
N GLU A 172 -23.69 -0.52 3.19
CA GLU A 172 -23.77 0.60 4.13
C GLU A 172 -22.82 1.76 3.79
N THR A 173 -21.97 1.63 2.78
CA THR A 173 -20.99 2.67 2.44
C THR A 173 -20.82 2.85 0.93
N GLU A 174 -20.53 4.08 0.52
CA GLU A 174 -20.17 4.47 -0.83
C GLU A 174 -18.66 4.71 -0.92
N ASN A 175 -18.12 4.82 -2.14
CA ASN A 175 -16.70 5.11 -2.39
C ASN A 175 -15.73 4.16 -1.68
N ASN A 176 -16.12 2.89 -1.59
CA ASN A 176 -15.35 1.87 -0.91
C ASN A 176 -13.94 1.70 -1.52
N SER A 177 -12.94 1.66 -0.66
CA SER A 177 -11.59 1.27 -1.05
C SER A 177 -10.93 0.41 0.02
N LEU A 178 -10.30 -0.67 -0.42
CA LEU A 178 -9.61 -1.62 0.42
C LEU A 178 -8.18 -1.78 -0.09
N ARG A 179 -7.18 -1.34 0.69
CA ARG A 179 -5.78 -1.32 0.24
C ARG A 179 -4.87 -1.96 1.25
N ILE A 180 -4.03 -2.88 0.78
CA ILE A 180 -2.93 -3.43 1.57
C ILE A 180 -1.91 -2.31 1.81
N VAL A 181 -1.73 -1.92 3.06
CA VAL A 181 -0.79 -0.87 3.48
C VAL A 181 0.49 -1.42 4.08
N ALA A 182 0.52 -2.68 4.50
CA ALA A 182 1.76 -3.34 4.91
C ALA A 182 1.70 -4.83 4.57
N VAL A 183 2.81 -5.36 4.07
CA VAL A 183 3.03 -6.81 3.94
C VAL A 183 4.08 -7.20 4.96
N HIS A 184 3.65 -7.93 5.99
CA HIS A 184 4.51 -8.35 7.10
C HIS A 184 5.22 -9.66 6.82
N ARG A 185 4.53 -10.56 6.09
CA ARG A 185 5.10 -11.84 5.66
C ARG A 185 4.39 -12.37 4.42
N LEU A 186 5.13 -13.03 3.54
CA LEU A 186 4.63 -13.71 2.36
C LEU A 186 5.36 -15.05 2.22
N THR A 187 4.61 -16.11 1.89
CA THR A 187 5.11 -17.45 1.60
C THR A 187 4.29 -18.05 0.46
N ASP A 188 4.59 -19.28 0.02
CA ASP A 188 3.75 -19.96 -0.97
C ASP A 188 2.33 -20.27 -0.46
N GLN A 189 2.14 -20.38 0.87
CA GLN A 189 0.86 -20.75 1.47
C GLN A 189 -0.08 -19.55 1.69
N GLY A 190 0.46 -18.34 1.75
CA GLY A 190 -0.30 -17.16 2.14
C GLY A 190 0.54 -15.97 2.57
N ALA A 191 -0.11 -14.98 3.17
CA ALA A 191 0.52 -13.77 3.67
C ALA A 191 -0.10 -13.27 4.98
N VAL A 192 0.69 -12.47 5.71
CA VAL A 192 0.21 -11.61 6.79
C VAL A 192 0.31 -10.17 6.31
N VAL A 193 -0.83 -9.48 6.25
CA VAL A 193 -0.94 -8.12 5.70
C VAL A 193 -1.77 -7.23 6.60
N THR A 194 -1.45 -5.95 6.68
CA THR A 194 -2.37 -4.93 7.19
C THR A 194 -3.01 -4.21 6.01
N HIS A 195 -4.33 -4.07 6.04
CA HIS A 195 -5.05 -3.25 5.08
C HIS A 195 -5.77 -2.09 5.76
N VAL A 196 -6.07 -1.07 4.96
CA VAL A 196 -6.99 0.00 5.28
C VAL A 196 -8.22 -0.17 4.40
N ALA A 197 -9.40 -0.24 5.03
CA ALA A 197 -10.69 -0.10 4.39
C ALA A 197 -11.19 1.34 4.60
N LYS A 198 -11.70 1.98 3.56
CA LYS A 198 -12.38 3.28 3.62
C LYS A 198 -13.71 3.19 2.92
N GLY A 199 -14.67 3.95 3.42
CA GLY A 199 -15.93 4.21 2.76
C GLY A 199 -16.52 5.52 3.27
N THR A 200 -17.64 5.93 2.69
CA THR A 200 -18.42 7.08 3.13
C THR A 200 -19.85 6.60 3.41
N THR A 201 -20.40 6.89 4.59
CA THR A 201 -21.79 6.51 4.89
C THR A 201 -22.79 7.36 4.09
N PRO A 202 -24.06 6.95 3.96
CA PRO A 202 -25.09 7.74 3.26
C PRO A 202 -25.29 9.15 3.83
N GLU A 203 -24.95 9.36 5.11
CA GLU A 203 -24.97 10.66 5.78
C GLU A 203 -23.74 11.53 5.47
N GLY A 204 -22.81 11.03 4.64
CA GLY A 204 -21.60 11.74 4.23
C GLY A 204 -20.44 11.65 5.21
N LEU A 205 -20.44 10.67 6.14
CA LEU A 205 -19.34 10.47 7.08
C LEU A 205 -18.27 9.56 6.48
N ASP A 206 -17.04 10.05 6.40
CA ASP A 206 -15.89 9.22 6.04
C ASP A 206 -15.50 8.29 7.19
N VAL A 207 -15.41 7.01 6.87
CA VAL A 207 -15.07 5.93 7.81
C VAL A 207 -13.81 5.22 7.33
N GLU A 208 -12.96 4.85 8.29
CA GLU A 208 -11.70 4.14 8.03
C GLU A 208 -11.52 3.02 9.05
N TRP A 209 -11.19 1.83 8.57
CA TRP A 209 -10.86 0.67 9.39
C TRP A 209 -9.50 0.12 9.01
N ARG A 210 -8.72 -0.25 10.03
CA ARG A 210 -7.39 -0.84 9.89
C ARG A 210 -7.39 -2.22 10.50
N VAL A 211 -7.03 -3.22 9.72
CA VAL A 211 -7.11 -4.63 10.12
C VAL A 211 -5.87 -5.37 9.64
N THR A 212 -5.28 -6.17 10.53
CA THR A 212 -4.23 -7.13 10.18
C THR A 212 -4.87 -8.47 9.87
N ASN A 213 -4.51 -9.08 8.74
CA ASN A 213 -5.13 -10.30 8.25
C ASN A 213 -4.06 -11.37 8.02
N VAL A 214 -4.34 -12.56 8.51
CA VAL A 214 -3.70 -13.80 8.06
C VAL A 214 -4.55 -14.35 6.92
N ILE A 215 -3.95 -14.49 5.74
CA ILE A 215 -4.65 -14.97 4.54
C ILE A 215 -3.88 -16.17 4.02
N THR A 216 -4.57 -17.29 3.83
CA THR A 216 -4.01 -18.46 3.15
C THR A 216 -4.79 -18.80 1.89
N ILE A 217 -4.12 -19.48 0.96
CA ILE A 217 -4.66 -19.85 -0.34
C ILE A 217 -4.51 -21.34 -0.62
N ASP A 218 -5.39 -21.86 -1.47
CA ASP A 218 -5.25 -23.15 -2.15
C ASP A 218 -5.40 -22.92 -3.66
N GLY A 219 -4.31 -23.05 -4.41
CA GLY A 219 -4.23 -22.54 -5.77
C GLY A 219 -4.56 -21.04 -5.80
N ASN A 220 -5.47 -20.62 -6.67
CA ASN A 220 -5.89 -19.22 -6.77
C ASN A 220 -7.09 -18.86 -5.87
N LEU A 221 -7.48 -19.76 -4.96
CA LEU A 221 -8.65 -19.58 -4.12
C LEU A 221 -8.22 -19.23 -2.69
N LEU A 222 -8.91 -18.29 -2.06
CA LEU A 222 -8.78 -18.10 -0.62
C LEU A 222 -9.33 -19.34 0.08
N ASN A 223 -8.58 -19.91 1.03
CA ASN A 223 -9.08 -21.01 1.87
C ASN A 223 -9.22 -20.60 3.35
N ARG A 224 -8.55 -19.53 3.79
CA ARG A 224 -8.77 -18.97 5.12
C ARG A 224 -8.41 -17.49 5.24
N VAL A 225 -9.17 -16.78 6.07
CA VAL A 225 -8.89 -15.40 6.49
C VAL A 225 -9.08 -15.31 8.01
N GLU A 226 -8.04 -14.93 8.74
CA GLU A 226 -8.16 -14.61 10.17
C GLU A 226 -7.83 -13.12 10.40
N MET A 227 -8.74 -12.38 11.04
CA MET A 227 -8.67 -10.93 11.25
C MET A 227 -8.16 -10.60 12.66
N PHE A 228 -7.29 -9.61 12.77
CA PHE A 228 -6.66 -9.15 14.01
C PHE A 228 -6.72 -7.62 14.08
N ASP A 229 -6.65 -7.09 15.31
CA ASP A 229 -6.47 -5.65 15.49
C ASP A 229 -5.16 -5.20 14.85
N GLU A 230 -5.08 -3.95 14.37
CA GLU A 230 -3.87 -3.42 13.72
C GLU A 230 -2.64 -3.53 14.63
N SER A 231 -2.80 -3.42 15.95
CA SER A 231 -1.73 -3.55 16.94
C SER A 231 -1.19 -4.98 17.10
N ASP A 232 -1.93 -6.00 16.67
CA ASP A 232 -1.70 -7.39 17.05
C ASP A 232 -0.96 -8.18 15.94
N VAL A 233 -0.05 -7.50 15.24
CA VAL A 233 0.74 -8.09 14.13
C VAL A 233 1.54 -9.30 14.59
N ASP A 234 2.15 -9.25 15.78
CA ASP A 234 2.94 -10.38 16.31
C ASP A 234 2.07 -11.61 16.55
N ALA A 235 0.82 -11.43 17.00
CA ALA A 235 -0.13 -12.53 17.18
C ALA A 235 -0.56 -13.13 15.84
N ALA A 236 -0.82 -12.27 14.84
CA ALA A 236 -1.12 -12.71 13.48
C ALA A 236 0.03 -13.49 12.85
N LEU A 237 1.28 -13.03 13.04
CA LEU A 237 2.48 -13.73 12.57
C LEU A 237 2.66 -15.09 13.25
N ALA A 238 2.52 -15.17 14.57
CA ALA A 238 2.60 -16.42 15.31
C ALA A 238 1.52 -17.41 14.84
N ARG A 239 0.29 -16.91 14.64
CA ARG A 239 -0.81 -17.72 14.13
C ARG A 239 -0.55 -18.25 12.72
N PHE A 240 -0.01 -17.41 11.85
CA PHE A 240 0.36 -17.83 10.50
C PHE A 240 1.43 -18.93 10.51
N GLU A 241 2.40 -18.86 11.42
CA GLU A 241 3.41 -19.92 11.60
C GLU A 241 2.82 -21.25 12.10
N GLU A 242 1.77 -21.21 12.94
CA GLU A 242 1.07 -22.42 13.36
C GLU A 242 0.31 -23.09 12.23
N LEU A 243 -0.31 -22.29 11.37
CA LEU A 243 -1.06 -22.78 10.20
C LEU A 243 -0.16 -23.40 9.14
N ALA A 244 1.10 -23.00 9.10
CA ALA A 244 2.08 -23.48 8.12
C ALA A 244 2.79 -24.79 8.50
N ARG A 245 2.44 -25.39 9.65
CA ARG A 245 3.04 -26.62 10.19
C ARG A 245 2.31 -27.89 9.77
#